data_AF-A0A7G9Z3J3-F1
#
_entry.id   AF-A0A7G9Z3J3-F1
#
_cell.length_a   1.000
_cell.length_b   1.000
_cell.length_c   1.000
_cell.angle_alpha   90.00
_cell.angle_beta   90.00
_cell.angle_gamma   90.00
#
_symmetry.space_group_name_H-M   'P 1'
#
loop_
_entity.id
_entity.type
_entity.pdbx_description
1 polymer ?
#
loop_
_entity_poly.entity_id
_entity_poly.type
_entity_poly.pdbx_seq_one_letter_code
_entity_poly.pdbx_strand_id
1 'polypeptide(L)'
;MEVKVEGVSDFAIGSYTKICQDTFRDAELRSNIDHVYMHCNPKEFVFIIAVKIGRVSRPVTVWDVTLREEKKLRITTERYAPKLLALLWDKYGEKVEQVGRLELLLKLEDNEIDELLKLVLYNPKDDLVTRILYALDTIIPEGARVRSPMRSTNSVVIIASENPIGEELKNKVGEMVSEYV
;
A
#
# COMPACT_ATOMS: atom_id res chain seq x y z
N MET A 1 -4.34 -7.88 -14.26
CA MET A 1 -4.78 -6.50 -14.48
C MET A 1 -5.67 -6.36 -15.70
N GLU A 2 -6.98 -6.34 -15.45
CA GLU A 2 -8.00 -5.84 -16.36
C GLU A 2 -8.20 -4.33 -16.14
N VAL A 3 -8.50 -3.57 -17.20
CA VAL A 3 -8.76 -2.13 -17.11
C VAL A 3 -10.10 -1.81 -17.75
N LYS A 4 -10.97 -1.15 -17.00
CA LYS A 4 -12.28 -0.68 -17.46
C LYS A 4 -12.34 0.84 -17.34
N VAL A 5 -12.73 1.54 -18.41
CA VAL A 5 -12.88 3.00 -18.45
C VAL A 5 -14.28 3.37 -18.91
N GLU A 6 -14.91 4.32 -18.23
CA GLU A 6 -16.28 4.79 -18.51
C GLU A 6 -16.42 6.32 -18.44
N GLY A 7 -17.53 6.84 -18.98
CA GLY A 7 -17.92 8.26 -18.86
C GLY A 7 -17.34 9.20 -19.92
N VAL A 8 -16.60 8.67 -20.89
CA VAL A 8 -15.98 9.41 -22.01
C VAL A 8 -16.24 8.74 -23.35
N SER A 9 -15.83 9.38 -24.45
CA SER A 9 -15.96 8.83 -25.82
C SER A 9 -15.09 7.59 -26.03
N ASP A 10 -15.44 6.75 -27.01
CA ASP A 10 -14.69 5.52 -27.33
C ASP A 10 -13.19 5.75 -27.57
N PHE A 11 -12.85 6.85 -28.24
CA PHE A 11 -11.46 7.25 -28.44
C PHE A 11 -10.72 7.53 -27.12
N ALA A 12 -11.38 8.24 -26.20
CA ALA A 12 -10.82 8.53 -24.89
C ALA A 12 -10.75 7.28 -24.01
N ILE A 13 -11.74 6.37 -24.09
CA ILE A 13 -11.72 5.06 -23.43
C ILE A 13 -10.45 4.30 -23.83
N GLY A 14 -10.17 4.18 -25.14
CA GLY A 14 -8.97 3.50 -25.63
C GLY A 14 -7.67 4.17 -25.16
N SER A 15 -7.64 5.51 -25.15
CA SER A 15 -6.48 6.29 -24.72
C SER A 15 -6.19 6.10 -23.22
N TYR A 16 -7.18 6.28 -22.35
CA TYR A 16 -7.02 6.11 -20.90
C TYR A 16 -6.74 4.65 -20.53
N THR A 17 -7.35 3.69 -21.22
CA THR A 17 -7.05 2.27 -21.03
C THR A 17 -5.56 2.00 -21.25
N LYS A 18 -5.01 2.54 -22.36
CA LYS A 18 -3.59 2.40 -22.68
C LYS A 18 -2.70 3.11 -21.66
N ILE A 19 -3.04 4.35 -21.26
CA ILE A 19 -2.30 5.09 -20.24
C ILE A 19 -2.24 4.29 -18.94
N CYS A 20 -3.36 3.78 -18.42
CA CYS A 20 -3.38 2.94 -17.23
C CYS A 20 -2.46 1.71 -17.38
N GLN A 21 -2.56 1.01 -18.52
CA GLN A 21 -1.73 -0.17 -18.78
C GLN A 21 -0.23 0.13 -18.83
N ASP A 22 0.14 1.20 -19.53
CA ASP A 22 1.53 1.64 -19.67
C ASP A 22 2.08 2.10 -18.32
N THR A 23 1.37 2.99 -17.61
CA THR A 23 1.76 3.48 -16.29
C THR A 23 1.99 2.35 -15.28
N PHE A 24 1.06 1.39 -15.16
CA PHE A 24 1.23 0.29 -14.20
C PHE A 24 2.27 -0.74 -14.63
N ARG A 25 2.53 -0.89 -15.93
CA ARG A 25 3.64 -1.72 -16.42
C ARG A 25 4.97 -1.07 -16.07
N ASP A 26 5.13 0.21 -16.36
CA ASP A 26 6.37 0.94 -16.18
C ASP A 26 6.70 1.13 -14.69
N ALA A 27 5.68 1.20 -13.84
CA ALA A 27 5.82 1.19 -12.39
C ALA A 27 6.08 -0.21 -11.79
N GLU A 28 6.14 -1.28 -12.60
CA GLU A 28 6.27 -2.68 -12.17
C GLU A 28 5.17 -3.13 -11.18
N LEU A 29 3.92 -2.69 -11.40
CA LEU A 29 2.77 -2.95 -10.53
C LEU A 29 1.76 -3.92 -11.15
N ARG A 30 1.90 -4.25 -12.45
CA ARG A 30 0.92 -5.05 -13.21
C ARG A 30 0.58 -6.40 -12.58
N SER A 31 1.55 -7.06 -11.93
CA SER A 31 1.35 -8.36 -11.28
C SER A 31 0.66 -8.28 -9.92
N ASN A 32 0.61 -7.10 -9.31
CA ASN A 32 -0.02 -6.85 -8.01
C ASN A 32 -1.43 -6.27 -8.11
N ILE A 33 -1.94 -6.05 -9.33
CA ILE A 33 -3.24 -5.43 -9.59
C ILE A 33 -4.14 -6.41 -10.34
N ASP A 34 -5.31 -6.67 -9.77
CA ASP A 34 -6.33 -7.51 -10.39
C ASP A 34 -7.13 -6.69 -11.41
N HIS A 35 -7.70 -5.57 -10.96
CA HIS A 35 -8.57 -4.70 -11.77
C HIS A 35 -8.27 -3.22 -11.53
N VAL A 36 -8.44 -2.42 -12.59
CA VAL A 36 -8.46 -0.97 -12.56
C VAL A 36 -9.77 -0.50 -13.17
N TYR A 37 -10.52 0.30 -12.43
CA TYR A 37 -11.71 0.98 -12.90
C TYR A 37 -11.45 2.48 -12.93
N MET A 38 -11.74 3.13 -14.06
CA MET A 38 -11.63 4.57 -14.22
C MET A 38 -12.96 5.13 -14.70
N HIS A 39 -13.50 6.09 -13.95
CA HIS A 39 -14.65 6.87 -14.35
C HIS A 39 -14.23 8.31 -14.60
N CYS A 40 -14.54 8.82 -15.78
CA CYS A 40 -14.24 10.18 -16.17
C CYS A 40 -15.55 10.94 -16.40
N ASN A 41 -15.74 12.06 -15.72
CA ASN A 41 -16.80 13.01 -16.01
C ASN A 41 -16.20 14.36 -16.44
N PRO A 42 -15.99 14.59 -17.75
CA PRO A 42 -15.41 15.83 -18.24
C PRO A 42 -16.28 17.07 -17.98
N LYS A 43 -17.60 16.92 -17.85
CA LYS A 43 -18.52 18.05 -17.65
C LYS A 43 -18.36 18.68 -16.27
N GLU A 44 -18.21 17.83 -15.26
CA GLU A 44 -17.98 18.25 -13.86
C GLU A 44 -16.49 18.31 -13.50
N PHE A 45 -15.62 17.92 -14.45
CA PHE A 45 -14.19 17.81 -14.25
C PHE A 45 -13.85 16.92 -13.03
N VAL A 46 -14.42 15.71 -13.01
CA VAL A 46 -14.21 14.70 -11.96
C VAL A 46 -13.64 13.44 -12.59
N PHE A 47 -12.54 12.94 -12.02
CA PHE A 47 -11.84 11.74 -12.44
C PHE A 47 -11.71 10.82 -11.24
N ILE A 48 -12.18 9.59 -11.38
CA ILE A 48 -12.14 8.58 -10.32
C ILE A 48 -11.35 7.41 -10.86
N ILE A 49 -10.33 6.98 -10.13
CA ILE A 49 -9.59 5.75 -10.45
C ILE A 49 -9.61 4.86 -9.21
N ALA A 50 -10.11 3.65 -9.37
CA ALA A 50 -10.17 2.62 -8.35
C ALA A 50 -9.31 1.43 -8.79
N VAL A 51 -8.47 0.95 -7.88
CA VAL A 51 -7.52 -0.14 -8.12
C VAL A 51 -7.81 -1.24 -7.11
N LYS A 52 -8.12 -2.44 -7.60
CA LYS A 52 -8.20 -3.65 -6.80
C LYS A 52 -6.82 -4.28 -6.70
N ILE A 53 -6.30 -4.31 -5.48
CA ILE A 53 -5.02 -4.94 -5.17
C ILE A 53 -5.23 -6.45 -5.18
N GLY A 54 -4.41 -7.13 -5.98
CA GLY A 54 -4.38 -8.59 -6.04
C GLY A 54 -3.49 -9.19 -4.96
N ARG A 55 -2.65 -10.14 -5.35
CA ARG A 55 -1.75 -10.83 -4.39
C ARG A 55 -0.64 -9.91 -3.91
N VAL A 56 -0.54 -9.79 -2.59
CA VAL A 56 0.55 -9.12 -1.87
C VAL A 56 1.19 -10.12 -0.93
N SER A 57 2.51 -10.03 -0.78
CA SER A 57 3.22 -10.79 0.24
C SER A 57 2.67 -10.47 1.63
N ARG A 58 2.56 -11.50 2.48
CA ARG A 58 2.15 -11.32 3.87
C ARG A 58 3.09 -10.36 4.60
N PRO A 59 2.62 -9.65 5.65
CA PRO A 59 3.49 -8.90 6.53
C PRO A 59 4.63 -9.76 7.07
N VAL A 60 5.81 -9.15 7.15
CA VAL A 60 7.03 -9.72 7.73
C VAL A 60 7.04 -9.41 9.21
N THR A 61 7.12 -10.44 10.04
CA THR A 61 7.17 -10.30 11.50
C THR A 61 8.61 -10.42 12.01
N VAL A 62 8.83 -10.15 13.30
CA VAL A 62 10.13 -10.38 13.95
C VAL A 62 10.52 -11.85 13.87
N TRP A 63 9.55 -12.78 14.03
CA TRP A 63 9.76 -14.21 13.87
C TRP A 63 10.35 -14.58 12.50
N ASP A 64 9.90 -13.94 11.42
CA ASP A 64 10.37 -14.27 10.06
C ASP A 64 11.84 -13.93 9.82
N VAL A 65 12.42 -13.03 10.63
CA VAL A 65 13.76 -12.45 10.41
C VAL A 65 14.73 -12.73 11.55
N THR A 66 14.31 -13.52 12.54
CA THR A 66 15.12 -13.89 13.70
C THR A 66 15.04 -15.39 14.00
N LEU A 67 16.05 -15.89 14.73
CA LEU A 67 16.05 -17.20 15.35
C LEU A 67 16.17 -17.01 16.87
N ARG A 68 15.27 -17.62 17.64
CA ARG A 68 15.29 -17.58 19.11
C ARG A 68 16.18 -18.69 19.66
N GLU A 69 17.10 -18.30 20.53
CA GLU A 69 17.96 -19.17 21.33
C GLU A 69 17.82 -18.73 22.80
N GLU A 70 16.83 -19.29 23.51
CA GLU A 70 16.46 -18.90 24.89
C GLU A 70 16.14 -17.39 25.02
N LYS A 71 17.05 -16.63 25.68
CA LYS A 71 17.01 -15.18 25.88
C LYS A 71 17.82 -14.42 24.81
N LYS A 72 18.25 -15.09 23.75
CA LYS A 72 18.93 -14.47 22.60
C LYS A 72 18.05 -14.51 21.36
N LEU A 73 18.15 -13.45 20.55
CA LEU A 73 17.67 -13.45 19.17
C LEU A 73 18.84 -13.25 18.22
N ARG A 74 18.97 -14.16 17.26
CA ARG A 74 19.91 -14.02 16.15
C ARG A 74 19.17 -13.50 14.93
N ILE A 75 19.60 -12.39 14.37
CA ILE A 75 19.05 -11.82 13.13
C ILE A 75 19.49 -12.70 11.95
N THR A 76 18.53 -13.27 11.23
CA THR A 76 18.80 -14.16 10.08
C THR A 76 18.71 -13.42 8.75
N THR A 77 17.99 -12.29 8.71
CA THR A 77 17.75 -11.51 7.49
C THR A 77 18.27 -10.09 7.65
N GLU A 78 19.53 -9.87 7.30
CA GLU A 78 20.26 -8.62 7.59
C GLU A 78 19.62 -7.36 6.99
N ARG A 79 18.96 -7.44 5.82
CA ARG A 79 18.25 -6.29 5.21
C ARG A 79 17.20 -5.65 6.13
N TYR A 80 16.70 -6.39 7.13
CA TYR A 80 15.71 -5.92 8.09
C TYR A 80 16.31 -5.48 9.42
N ALA A 81 17.62 -5.67 9.65
CA ALA A 81 18.26 -5.39 10.93
C ALA A 81 18.05 -3.94 11.40
N PRO A 82 18.22 -2.88 10.57
CA PRO A 82 18.02 -1.51 11.04
C PRO A 82 16.59 -1.26 11.52
N LYS A 83 15.60 -1.75 10.76
CA LYS A 83 14.18 -1.58 11.10
C LYS A 83 13.81 -2.40 12.34
N LEU A 84 14.37 -3.59 12.48
CA LEU A 84 14.15 -4.47 13.63
C LEU A 84 14.67 -3.82 14.91
N LEU A 85 15.91 -3.33 14.90
CA LEU A 85 16.52 -2.65 16.04
C LEU A 85 15.71 -1.41 16.45
N ALA A 86 15.32 -0.59 15.48
CA ALA A 86 14.48 0.57 15.74
C ALA A 86 13.15 0.19 16.41
N LEU A 87 12.44 -0.83 15.88
CA LEU A 87 11.19 -1.32 16.46
C LEU A 87 11.38 -1.85 17.89
N LEU A 88 12.43 -2.63 18.11
CA LEU A 88 12.68 -3.25 19.41
C LEU A 88 13.10 -2.22 20.47
N TRP A 89 13.95 -1.26 20.13
CA TRP A 89 14.36 -0.21 21.06
C TRP A 89 13.23 0.79 21.35
N ASP A 90 12.41 1.13 20.36
CA ASP A 90 11.23 1.97 20.57
C ASP A 90 10.26 1.32 21.58
N LYS A 91 10.03 0.01 21.44
CA LYS A 91 9.04 -0.71 22.26
C LYS A 91 9.57 -1.21 23.61
N TYR A 92 10.82 -1.67 23.67
CA TYR A 92 11.38 -2.37 24.83
C TYR A 92 12.62 -1.68 25.43
N GLY A 93 13.19 -0.68 24.76
CA GLY A 93 14.33 0.10 25.24
C GLY A 93 15.51 -0.75 25.68
N GLU A 94 16.02 -0.48 26.88
CA GLU A 94 17.17 -1.15 27.49
C GLU A 94 16.97 -2.65 27.76
N LYS A 95 15.73 -3.16 27.67
CA LYS A 95 15.47 -4.61 27.77
C LYS A 95 15.97 -5.39 26.55
N VAL A 96 16.35 -4.70 25.47
CA VAL A 96 16.94 -5.30 24.26
C VAL A 96 18.35 -4.76 24.08
N GLU A 97 19.34 -5.61 24.29
CA GLU A 97 20.76 -5.26 24.21
C GLU A 97 21.41 -5.91 22.99
N GLN A 98 22.07 -5.12 22.14
CA GLN A 98 22.80 -5.66 21.01
C GLN A 98 24.21 -6.09 21.44
N VAL A 99 24.42 -7.40 21.55
CA VAL A 99 25.69 -8.00 22.03
C VAL A 99 26.64 -8.35 20.88
N GLY A 100 26.14 -8.34 19.64
CA GLY A 100 26.93 -8.52 18.42
C GLY A 100 26.21 -7.94 17.21
N ARG A 101 26.87 -7.93 16.03
CA ARG A 101 26.29 -7.33 14.80
C ARG A 101 24.88 -7.84 14.50
N LEU A 102 24.65 -9.14 14.67
CA LEU A 102 23.37 -9.80 14.40
C LEU A 102 22.81 -10.53 15.63
N GLU A 103 23.29 -10.19 16.84
CA GLU A 103 22.91 -10.89 18.07
C GLU A 103 22.34 -9.92 19.09
N LEU A 104 21.17 -10.26 19.62
CA LEU A 104 20.43 -9.50 20.61
C LEU A 104 20.24 -10.35 21.87
N LEU A 105 20.44 -9.73 23.02
CA LEU A 105 20.11 -10.28 24.33
C LEU A 105 18.80 -9.64 24.82
N LEU A 106 17.85 -10.47 25.23
CA LEU A 106 16.52 -10.07 25.70
C LEU A 106 16.41 -10.22 27.21
N LYS A 107 16.18 -9.10 27.91
CA LYS A 107 15.84 -9.03 29.34
C LYS A 107 14.31 -8.96 29.49
N LEU A 108 13.63 -9.95 28.90
CA LEU A 108 12.17 -10.04 28.81
C LEU A 108 11.68 -11.37 29.39
N GLU A 109 10.49 -11.37 29.95
CA GLU A 109 9.79 -12.60 30.34
C GLU A 109 9.39 -13.43 29.10
N ASP A 110 9.20 -14.74 29.24
CA ASP A 110 8.98 -15.60 28.06
C ASP A 110 7.71 -15.24 27.28
N ASN A 111 6.66 -14.80 27.98
CA ASN A 111 5.44 -14.29 27.36
C ASN A 111 5.67 -12.98 26.57
N GLU A 112 6.51 -12.08 27.07
CA GLU A 112 6.88 -10.85 26.37
C GLU A 112 7.68 -11.16 25.09
N ILE A 113 8.52 -12.20 25.12
CA ILE A 113 9.28 -12.67 23.95
C ILE A 113 8.32 -13.25 22.90
N ASP A 114 7.34 -14.05 23.32
CA ASP A 114 6.35 -14.62 22.39
C ASP A 114 5.51 -13.53 21.71
N GLU A 115 5.16 -12.47 22.42
CA GLU A 115 4.48 -11.30 21.85
C GLU A 115 5.40 -10.46 20.94
N LEU A 116 6.67 -10.32 21.31
CA LEU A 116 7.68 -9.64 20.49
C LEU A 116 7.81 -10.32 19.11
N LEU A 117 7.86 -11.65 19.08
CA LEU A 117 8.03 -12.41 17.84
C LEU A 117 6.87 -12.22 16.84
N LYS A 118 5.66 -11.90 17.33
CA LYS A 118 4.48 -11.64 16.50
C LYS A 118 4.44 -10.23 15.92
N LEU A 119 5.31 -9.32 16.36
CA LEU A 119 5.27 -7.93 15.91
C LEU A 119 5.54 -7.83 14.42
N VAL A 120 4.71 -7.05 13.73
CA VAL A 120 4.88 -6.75 12.31
C VAL A 120 6.01 -5.74 12.17
N LEU A 121 7.07 -6.16 11.49
CA LEU A 121 8.22 -5.33 11.19
C LEU A 121 8.02 -4.54 9.89
N TYR A 122 7.44 -5.19 8.89
CA TYR A 122 7.26 -4.61 7.56
C TYR A 122 6.01 -5.17 6.90
N ASN A 123 5.18 -4.29 6.36
CA ASN A 123 4.02 -4.66 5.59
C ASN A 123 4.25 -4.27 4.11
N PRO A 124 4.54 -5.24 3.23
CA PRO A 124 4.75 -4.99 1.79
C PRO A 124 3.57 -4.25 1.13
N LYS A 125 2.38 -4.34 1.72
CA LYS A 125 1.18 -3.68 1.24
C LYS A 125 1.26 -2.16 1.32
N ASP A 126 1.92 -1.61 2.33
CA ASP A 126 1.98 -0.16 2.53
C ASP A 126 2.84 0.51 1.45
N ASP A 127 3.96 -0.12 1.11
CA ASP A 127 4.81 0.29 -0.01
C ASP A 127 4.09 0.14 -1.35
N LEU A 128 3.34 -0.96 -1.52
CA LEU A 128 2.55 -1.18 -2.72
C LEU A 128 1.47 -0.12 -2.90
N VAL A 129 0.71 0.21 -1.84
CA VAL A 129 -0.30 1.28 -1.85
C VAL A 129 0.34 2.62 -2.21
N THR A 130 1.50 2.91 -1.63
CA THR A 130 2.26 4.15 -1.92
C THR A 130 2.65 4.22 -3.39
N ARG A 131 3.21 3.15 -3.96
CA ARG A 131 3.56 3.07 -5.39
C ARG A 131 2.33 3.18 -6.30
N ILE A 132 1.20 2.57 -5.91
CA ILE A 132 -0.07 2.69 -6.65
C ILE A 132 -0.52 4.15 -6.67
N LEU A 133 -0.52 4.85 -5.53
CA LEU A 133 -0.90 6.27 -5.48
C LEU A 133 -0.02 7.14 -6.38
N TYR A 134 1.30 6.92 -6.38
CA TYR A 134 2.20 7.61 -7.29
C TYR A 134 1.89 7.32 -8.76
N ALA A 135 1.61 6.07 -9.11
CA ALA A 135 1.20 5.71 -10.46
C ALA A 135 -0.10 6.42 -10.86
N LEU A 136 -1.11 6.43 -9.97
CA LEU A 136 -2.38 7.10 -10.20
C LEU A 136 -2.23 8.61 -10.44
N ASP A 137 -1.33 9.27 -9.71
CA ASP A 137 -1.05 10.70 -9.89
C ASP A 137 -0.52 11.05 -11.29
N THR A 138 0.10 10.10 -11.99
CA THR A 138 0.57 10.30 -13.37
C THR A 138 -0.53 10.10 -14.42
N ILE A 139 -1.62 9.40 -14.08
CA ILE A 139 -2.76 9.15 -14.97
C ILE A 139 -3.73 10.33 -14.94
N ILE A 140 -3.86 10.95 -13.76
CA ILE A 140 -4.80 12.05 -13.51
C ILE A 140 -4.40 13.28 -14.35
N PRO A 141 -5.34 13.92 -15.08
CA PRO A 141 -5.08 15.15 -15.80
C PRO A 141 -4.59 16.27 -14.88
N GLU A 142 -3.64 17.08 -15.36
CA GLU A 142 -2.99 18.13 -14.56
C GLU A 142 -3.97 19.16 -13.96
N GLY A 143 -5.07 19.46 -14.67
CA GLY A 143 -6.10 20.38 -14.17
C GLY A 143 -6.83 19.87 -12.92
N ALA A 144 -6.80 18.56 -12.63
CA ALA A 144 -7.54 17.93 -11.53
C ALA A 144 -6.71 17.99 -10.25
N ARG A 145 -6.54 19.22 -9.76
CA ARG A 145 -5.59 19.56 -8.70
C ARG A 145 -6.01 19.07 -7.31
N VAL A 146 -7.32 19.02 -7.04
CA VAL A 146 -7.87 18.53 -5.77
C VAL A 146 -7.91 17.01 -5.82
N ARG A 147 -7.16 16.36 -4.92
CA ARG A 147 -7.05 14.90 -4.82
C ARG A 147 -7.56 14.42 -3.47
N SER A 148 -8.39 13.39 -3.49
CA SER A 148 -8.91 12.73 -2.30
C SER A 148 -8.70 11.22 -2.43
N PRO A 149 -7.56 10.68 -1.97
CA PRO A 149 -7.34 9.25 -1.91
C PRO A 149 -8.17 8.61 -0.80
N MET A 150 -8.78 7.47 -1.10
CA MET A 150 -9.52 6.61 -0.17
C MET A 150 -8.87 5.23 -0.20
N ARG A 151 -8.63 4.66 0.99
CA ARG A 151 -7.92 3.39 1.14
C ARG A 151 -8.81 2.40 1.87
N SER A 152 -8.89 1.20 1.33
CA SER A 152 -9.55 0.06 1.96
C SER A 152 -8.56 -1.10 2.08
N THR A 153 -9.01 -2.20 2.68
CA THR A 153 -8.15 -3.37 2.87
C THR A 153 -7.51 -3.81 1.55
N ASN A 154 -8.26 -4.02 0.46
CA ASN A 154 -7.70 -4.53 -0.80
C ASN A 154 -7.90 -3.57 -1.98
N SER A 155 -8.11 -2.28 -1.72
CA SER A 155 -8.29 -1.32 -2.79
C SER A 155 -7.78 0.07 -2.47
N VAL A 156 -7.41 0.78 -3.53
CA VAL A 156 -7.01 2.18 -3.50
C VAL A 156 -7.89 2.91 -4.49
N VAL A 157 -8.57 3.95 -4.03
CA VAL A 157 -9.38 4.82 -4.88
C VAL A 157 -8.81 6.23 -4.78
N ILE A 158 -8.76 6.94 -5.89
CA ILE A 158 -8.47 8.37 -5.91
C ILE A 158 -9.60 9.09 -6.62
N ILE A 159 -10.11 10.13 -5.99
CA ILE A 159 -11.01 11.10 -6.61
C ILE A 159 -10.17 12.33 -6.90
N ALA A 160 -10.19 12.79 -8.14
CA ALA A 160 -9.50 13.98 -8.58
C ALA A 160 -10.49 14.94 -9.26
N SER A 161 -10.44 16.21 -8.89
CA SER A 161 -11.28 17.24 -9.48
C SER A 161 -10.58 18.60 -9.50
N GLU A 162 -11.13 19.54 -10.27
CA GLU A 162 -10.77 20.95 -10.17
C GLU A 162 -11.42 21.59 -8.93
N ASN A 163 -12.61 21.13 -8.55
CA ASN A 163 -13.39 21.69 -7.44
C ASN A 163 -13.17 20.91 -6.13
N PRO A 164 -13.47 21.52 -4.97
CA PRO A 164 -13.44 20.82 -3.68
C PRO A 164 -14.29 19.55 -3.67
N ILE A 165 -13.73 18.47 -3.12
CA ILE A 165 -14.38 17.15 -3.04
C ILE A 165 -15.09 17.03 -1.68
N GLY A 166 -16.42 17.13 -1.68
CA GLY A 166 -17.26 16.98 -0.49
C GLY A 166 -17.58 15.51 -0.15
N GLU A 167 -18.13 15.29 1.05
CA GLU A 167 -18.49 13.94 1.53
C GLU A 167 -19.57 13.26 0.69
N GLU A 168 -20.52 14.01 0.14
CA GLU A 168 -21.56 13.46 -0.74
C GLU A 168 -20.96 12.76 -1.97
N LEU A 169 -19.98 13.40 -2.62
CA LEU A 169 -19.28 12.81 -3.76
C LEU A 169 -18.47 11.58 -3.33
N LYS A 170 -17.78 11.63 -2.18
CA LYS A 170 -17.02 10.48 -1.67
C LYS A 170 -17.91 9.27 -1.43
N ASN A 171 -19.09 9.46 -0.83
CA ASN A 171 -20.05 8.39 -0.58
C ASN A 171 -20.57 7.79 -1.89
N LYS A 172 -20.98 8.64 -2.84
CA LYS A 172 -21.43 8.20 -4.17
C LYS A 172 -20.33 7.41 -4.90
N VAL A 173 -19.09 7.87 -4.82
CA VAL A 173 -17.95 7.14 -5.40
C VAL A 173 -17.75 5.80 -4.70
N GLY A 174 -17.82 5.75 -3.37
CA GLY A 174 -17.71 4.52 -2.60
C GLY A 174 -18.72 3.46 -3.03
N GLU A 175 -19.99 3.84 -3.24
CA GLU A 175 -21.03 2.96 -3.75
C GLU A 175 -20.72 2.51 -5.19
N MET A 176 -20.39 3.45 -6.08
CA MET A 176 -20.09 3.17 -7.49
C MET A 176 -18.92 2.21 -7.67
N VAL A 177 -17.84 2.37 -6.90
CA VAL A 177 -16.62 1.55 -7.07
C VAL A 177 -16.71 0.20 -6.38
N SER A 178 -17.65 0.01 -5.43
CA SER A 178 -17.80 -1.24 -4.67
C SER A 178 -18.10 -2.46 -5.54
N GLU A 179 -18.71 -2.26 -6.71
CA GLU A 179 -18.96 -3.32 -7.70
C GLU A 179 -17.68 -3.77 -8.43
N TYR A 180 -16.62 -2.95 -8.38
CA TYR A 180 -15.39 -3.12 -9.15
C TYR A 180 -14.16 -3.46 -8.29
N VAL A 181 -14.13 -3.05 -7.03
CA VAL A 181 -12.98 -3.27 -6.12
C VAL A 181 -13.31 -4.09 -4.88
#